data_AF-A0A9D6AVG7-F1
#
_entry.id   AF-A0A9D6AVG7-F1
#
_cell.length_a   1.000
_cell.length_b   1.000
_cell.length_c   1.000
_cell.angle_alpha   90.00
_cell.angle_beta   90.00
_cell.angle_gamma   90.00
#
_symmetry.space_group_name_H-M   'P 1'
#
loop_
_entity.id
_entity.type
_entity.pdbx_description
1 polymer ?
#
loop_
_entity_poly.entity_id
_entity_poly.type
_entity_poly.pdbx_seq_one_letter_code
_entity_poly.pdbx_strand_id
1 'polypeptide(L)' 'MKALYKSHPYPVHLGLPIRRGHFEQWLDLFRPAARETLPGDDAARAIARAELMADSFRAGLFPFDPLHAP' A
#
# COMPACT_ATOMS: atom_id res chain seq x y z
N MET A 1 19.73 -9.14 -15.82
CA MET A 1 19.48 -8.75 -14.41
C MET A 1 18.40 -7.67 -14.39
N LYS A 2 17.20 -7.96 -13.88
CA LYS A 2 16.12 -6.98 -13.71
C LYS A 2 16.62 -5.86 -12.77
N ALA A 3 16.44 -4.60 -13.15
CA ALA A 3 16.79 -3.49 -12.28
C ALA A 3 15.97 -3.62 -10.97
N LEU A 4 16.67 -3.81 -9.86
CA LEU A 4 16.06 -3.83 -8.53
C LEU A 4 15.78 -2.38 -8.14
N TYR A 5 14.56 -2.09 -7.71
CA TYR A 5 14.24 -0.85 -7.04
C TYR A 5 15.13 -0.75 -5.79
N LYS A 6 16.09 0.20 -5.78
CA LYS A 6 17.11 0.34 -4.72
C LYS A 6 16.75 1.37 -3.64
N SER A 7 15.66 2.10 -3.82
CA SER A 7 15.27 3.17 -2.91
C SER A 7 14.36 2.67 -1.79
N HIS A 8 14.37 3.39 -0.68
CA HIS A 8 13.44 3.19 0.41
C HIS A 8 12.15 3.93 0.07
N PRO A 9 11.00 3.25 -0.07
CA PRO A 9 9.76 3.91 -0.44
C PRO A 9 9.21 4.77 0.71
N TYR A 10 9.43 4.39 1.97
CA TYR A 10 8.83 5.06 3.13
C TYR A 10 9.16 6.56 3.26
N PRO A 11 10.44 7.01 3.18
CA PRO A 11 10.77 8.43 3.31
C PRO A 11 10.06 9.36 2.31
N VAL A 12 9.75 8.87 1.10
CA VAL A 12 9.03 9.66 0.09
C VAL A 12 7.61 9.97 0.55
N HIS A 13 6.97 9.06 1.30
CA HIS A 13 5.60 9.22 1.77
C HIS A 13 5.48 10.19 2.95
N LEU A 14 6.56 10.40 3.72
CA LEU A 14 6.60 11.39 4.81
C LEU A 14 6.43 12.84 4.31
N GLY A 15 6.86 13.13 3.07
CA GLY A 15 6.79 14.47 2.50
C GLY A 15 5.48 14.81 1.80
N LEU A 16 4.55 13.85 1.71
CA LEU A 16 3.29 14.03 0.98
C LEU A 16 2.13 14.38 1.93
N PRO A 17 1.10 15.11 1.47
CA PRO A 17 -0.09 15.43 2.26
C PRO A 17 -1.04 14.20 2.36
N ILE A 18 -0.52 13.07 2.81
CA ILE A 18 -1.28 11.82 2.95
C ILE A 18 -2.19 11.91 4.18
N ARG A 19 -3.46 11.55 3.99
CA ARG A 19 -4.44 11.35 5.05
C ARG A 19 -4.70 9.86 5.21
N ARG A 20 -5.16 9.45 6.39
CA ARG A 20 -5.47 8.05 6.73
C ARG A 20 -6.31 7.35 5.66
N GLY A 21 -7.41 7.98 5.24
CA GLY A 21 -8.34 7.41 4.25
C GLY A 21 -7.74 7.21 2.85
N HIS A 22 -6.59 7.83 2.53
CA HIS A 22 -5.97 7.62 1.21
C HIS A 22 -5.45 6.19 1.03
N PHE A 23 -5.10 5.48 2.10
CA PHE A 23 -4.63 4.09 1.99
C PHE A 23 -5.76 3.15 1.56
N GLU A 24 -6.95 3.26 2.16
CA GLU A 24 -8.13 2.49 1.73
C GLU A 24 -8.53 2.87 0.30
N GLN A 25 -8.63 4.17 0.02
CA GLN A 25 -8.98 4.65 -1.32
C GLN A 25 -8.00 4.12 -2.39
N TRP A 26 -6.71 4.09 -2.09
CA TRP A 26 -5.71 3.55 -3.01
C TRP A 26 -5.85 2.03 -3.18
N LEU A 27 -6.12 1.27 -2.10
CA LEU A 27 -6.34 -0.18 -2.18
C LEU A 27 -7.61 -0.54 -2.96
N ASP A 28 -8.68 0.25 -2.81
CA ASP A 28 -9.92 0.09 -3.57
C ASP A 28 -9.72 0.25 -5.07
N LEU A 29 -8.76 1.08 -5.48
CA LEU A 29 -8.35 1.22 -6.87
C LEU A 29 -7.35 0.14 -7.30
N PHE A 30 -6.42 -0.23 -6.42
CA PHE A 30 -5.33 -1.16 -6.75
C PHE A 30 -5.82 -2.60 -6.93
N ARG A 31 -6.72 -3.08 -6.07
CA ARG A 31 -7.25 -4.46 -6.13
C ARG A 31 -7.92 -4.80 -7.47
N PRO A 32 -8.89 -4.01 -8.00
CA PRO A 32 -9.48 -4.31 -9.30
C PRO A 32 -8.44 -4.19 -10.41
N ALA A 33 -7.60 -3.16 -10.42
CA ALA A 33 -6.56 -2.99 -11.44
C ALA A 33 -5.58 -4.17 -11.48
N ALA A 34 -5.18 -4.72 -10.32
CA ALA A 34 -4.33 -5.90 -10.24
C ALA A 34 -5.02 -7.14 -10.82
N ARG A 35 -6.32 -7.35 -10.52
CA ARG A 35 -7.10 -8.46 -11.06
C ARG A 35 -7.34 -8.35 -12.56
N GLU A 36 -7.46 -7.13 -13.08
CA GLU A 36 -7.63 -6.86 -14.51
C GLU A 36 -6.34 -7.05 -15.31
N THR A 37 -5.19 -6.74 -14.71
CA THR A 37 -3.89 -6.67 -15.41
C THR A 37 -3.05 -7.94 -15.27
N LEU A 38 -3.20 -8.68 -14.17
CA LEU A 38 -2.33 -9.79 -13.82
C LEU A 38 -3.08 -11.14 -13.81
N PRO A 39 -2.38 -12.26 -14.08
CA PRO A 39 -2.91 -13.59 -13.83
C PRO A 39 -3.35 -13.74 -12.36
N GLY A 40 -4.37 -14.57 -12.09
CA GLY A 40 -5.02 -14.64 -10.77
C GLY A 40 -4.07 -14.80 -9.58
N ASP A 41 -3.10 -15.73 -9.66
CA ASP A 41 -2.13 -15.95 -8.59
C ASP A 41 -1.18 -14.75 -8.42
N ASP A 42 -0.81 -14.10 -9.51
CA ASP A 42 0.07 -12.93 -9.52
C ASP A 42 -0.66 -11.72 -8.95
N ALA A 43 -1.93 -11.54 -9.31
CA ALA A 43 -2.82 -10.52 -8.77
C ALA A 43 -2.99 -10.70 -7.25
N ALA A 44 -3.24 -11.93 -6.79
CA ALA A 44 -3.38 -12.23 -5.37
C ALA A 44 -2.10 -11.90 -4.58
N ARG A 45 -0.92 -12.27 -5.11
CA ARG A 45 0.37 -11.94 -4.48
C ARG A 45 0.63 -10.43 -4.46
N ALA A 46 0.30 -9.73 -5.54
CA ALA A 46 0.45 -8.27 -5.63
C ALA A 46 -0.45 -7.55 -4.62
N ILE A 47 -1.72 -7.95 -4.53
CA ILE A 47 -2.70 -7.39 -3.58
C ILE A 47 -2.25 -7.62 -2.14
N ALA A 48 -1.89 -8.85 -1.77
CA ALA A 48 -1.43 -9.16 -0.42
C ALA A 48 -0.19 -8.33 -0.02
N ARG A 49 0.74 -8.12 -0.96
CA ARG A 49 1.91 -7.28 -0.71
C ARG A 49 1.56 -5.81 -0.55
N ALA A 50 0.62 -5.31 -1.35
CA ALA A 50 0.14 -3.94 -1.33
C ALA A 50 -0.58 -3.62 0.00
N GLU A 51 -1.43 -4.53 0.48
CA GLU A 51 -2.11 -4.43 1.77
C GLU A 51 -1.11 -4.39 2.93
N LEU A 52 -0.15 -5.33 2.95
CA LEU A 52 0.93 -5.33 3.96
C LEU A 52 1.73 -4.01 3.97
N MET A 53 2.02 -3.44 2.80
CA MET A 53 2.71 -2.15 2.70
C MET A 53 1.84 -0.99 3.20
N ALA A 54 0.56 -0.99 2.87
CA ALA A 54 -0.39 0.03 3.32
C ALA A 54 -0.49 0.04 4.85
N ASP A 55 -0.60 -1.14 5.49
CA ASP A 55 -0.63 -1.27 6.93
C ASP A 55 0.68 -0.79 7.58
N SER A 56 1.83 -1.22 7.03
CA SER A 56 3.14 -0.81 7.53
C SER A 56 3.33 0.72 7.47
N PHE A 57 2.90 1.34 6.37
CA PHE A 57 3.03 2.78 6.19
C PHE A 57 2.02 3.54 7.05
N ARG A 58 0.78 3.05 7.17
CA ARG A 58 -0.23 3.65 8.05
C ARG A 58 0.25 3.65 9.51
N ALA A 59 0.78 2.54 10.00
CA ALA A 59 1.32 2.44 11.36
C ALA A 59 2.47 3.43 11.61
N GLY A 60 3.37 3.61 10.64
CA GLY A 60 4.49 4.54 10.75
C GLY A 60 4.08 6.02 10.64
N LEU A 61 3.18 6.35 9.70
CA LEU A 61 2.75 7.73 9.44
C LEU A 61 1.72 8.23 10.45
N PHE A 62 0.95 7.31 11.06
CA PHE A 62 -0.13 7.62 12.00
C PHE A 62 -0.03 6.75 13.27
N PRO A 63 1.04 6.91 14.08
CA PRO A 63 1.37 6.00 15.19
C PRO A 63 0.40 6.00 16.37
N PHE A 64 -0.50 7.00 16.46
CA PHE A 64 -1.47 7.15 17.55
C PHE A 64 -2.91 6.88 17.11
N ASP A 65 -3.08 6.23 15.96
CA ASP A 65 -4.40 5.84 15.48
C ASP A 65 -4.86 4.57 16.23
N PRO A 66 -6.10 4.52 16.77
CA PRO A 66 -6.63 3.28 17.27
C PRO A 66 -6.72 2.30 16.08
N LEU A 67 -6.01 1.17 16.16
CA LEU A 67 -6.32 0.00 15.35
C LEU A 67 -7.81 -0.29 15.53
N HIS A 68 -8.62 0.01 14.53
CA HIS A 68 -10.06 -0.22 14.55
C HIS A 68 -10.87 0.76 15.45
N ALA A 69 -10.82 2.07 15.17
CA ALA A 69 -11.94 2.93 15.56
C ALA A 69 -13.17 2.58 14.69
N PRO A 70 -14.37 2.41 15.28
CA PRO A 70 -15.59 2.08 14.53
C PRO A 70 -15.98 3.15 13.51
#